data_AF-A0A9X1UWQ5-F1
#
_entry.id   AF-A0A9X1UWQ5-F1
#
_cell.length_a   1.000
_cell.length_b   1.000
_cell.length_c   1.000
_cell.angle_alpha   90.00
_cell.angle_beta   90.00
_cell.angle_gamma   90.00
#
_symmetry.space_group_name_H-M   'P 1'
#
loop_
_entity.id
_entity.type
_entity.pdbx_description
1 polymer ?
#
loop_
_entity_poly.entity_id
_entity_poly.type
_entity_poly.pdbx_seq_one_letter_code
_entity_poly.pdbx_strand_id
1 'polypeptide(L)'
;MSMNSLLKSDSYISKTGRSLICGFVGGLAGTAVKSLIEQFLPVRNIEQRSAQIKIVDDLSTKITGTPISTQNEALAEQLVSLPVGGSLGAAYGYGKKDRHGLRPMDGVIFGATTWASTHETSLPILGLEPKPTEVPLRMQMNELFAHIAFGVTTELVRHYLENQLKD
;
A
#
# COMPACT_ATOMS: atom_id res chain seq x y z
N MET A 1 -8.12 25.24 40.86
CA MET A 1 -8.18 24.32 39.70
C MET A 1 -7.55 25.09 38.54
N SER A 2 -6.36 24.70 38.09
CA SER A 2 -5.54 25.50 37.16
C SER A 2 -6.07 25.39 35.72
N MET A 3 -6.10 26.51 35.00
CA MET A 3 -6.51 26.64 33.59
C MET A 3 -5.70 25.73 32.65
N ASN A 4 -4.54 25.23 33.11
CA ASN A 4 -3.71 24.25 32.40
C ASN A 4 -4.27 22.82 32.41
N SER A 5 -5.26 22.49 33.24
CA SER A 5 -5.90 21.16 33.21
C SER A 5 -7.04 21.08 32.19
N LEU A 6 -7.57 22.23 31.73
CA LEU A 6 -8.62 22.30 30.71
C LEU A 6 -8.05 22.29 29.29
N LEU A 7 -6.81 22.71 29.10
CA LEU A 7 -6.10 22.63 27.82
C LEU A 7 -5.44 21.26 27.56
N LYS A 8 -5.60 20.30 28.48
CA LYS A 8 -4.98 18.97 28.39
C LYS A 8 -5.97 17.86 27.98
N SER A 9 -7.22 18.20 27.64
CA SER A 9 -8.27 17.23 27.31
C SER A 9 -8.40 16.86 25.83
N ASP A 10 -7.68 17.50 24.90
CA ASP A 10 -8.08 17.43 23.49
C ASP A 10 -7.04 16.73 22.60
N SER A 11 -6.90 15.41 22.76
CA SER A 11 -6.65 14.57 21.57
C SER A 11 -7.97 13.87 21.25
N TYR A 12 -8.79 14.47 20.37
CA TYR A 12 -10.09 13.92 19.94
C TYR A 12 -10.01 12.48 19.40
N ILE A 13 -8.82 11.99 19.07
CA ILE A 13 -8.57 10.68 18.48
C ILE A 13 -7.71 9.85 19.44
N SER A 14 -8.17 8.64 19.78
CA SER A 14 -7.39 7.71 20.61
C SER A 14 -6.03 7.40 19.99
N LYS A 15 -5.05 7.00 20.83
CA LYS A 15 -3.72 6.55 20.37
C LYS A 15 -3.81 5.55 19.20
N THR A 16 -4.77 4.63 19.29
CA THR A 16 -5.07 3.64 18.25
C THR A 16 -5.60 4.29 16.97
N GLY A 17 -6.62 5.16 17.09
CA GLY A 17 -7.19 5.87 15.94
C GLY A 17 -6.16 6.73 15.21
N ARG A 18 -5.30 7.44 15.95
CA ARG A 18 -4.23 8.26 15.37
C ARG A 18 -3.26 7.39 14.58
N SER A 19 -2.84 6.27 15.16
CA SER A 19 -1.88 5.36 14.52
C SER A 19 -2.46 4.70 13.26
N LEU A 20 -3.76 4.35 13.28
CA LEU A 20 -4.49 3.86 12.12
C LEU A 20 -4.53 4.90 10.99
N ILE A 21 -4.88 6.15 11.30
CA ILE A 21 -4.97 7.24 10.31
C ILE A 21 -3.59 7.56 9.73
N CYS A 22 -2.56 7.70 10.58
CA CYS A 22 -1.19 7.96 10.13
C CYS A 22 -0.70 6.82 9.22
N GLY A 23 -1.00 5.58 9.60
CA GLY A 23 -0.71 4.40 8.79
C GLY A 23 -1.43 4.41 7.46
N PHE A 24 -2.74 4.71 7.46
CA PHE A 24 -3.56 4.79 6.25
C PHE A 24 -3.00 5.81 5.26
N VAL A 25 -2.73 7.03 5.72
CA VAL A 25 -2.13 8.09 4.88
C VAL A 25 -0.73 7.69 4.40
N GLY A 26 0.07 7.06 5.26
CA GLY A 26 1.35 6.50 4.87
C GLY A 26 1.24 5.45 3.76
N GLY A 27 0.26 4.54 3.86
CA GLY A 27 -0.01 3.52 2.85
C GLY A 27 -0.45 4.10 1.51
N LEU A 28 -1.29 5.14 1.52
CA LEU A 28 -1.65 5.87 0.30
C LEU A 28 -0.42 6.52 -0.35
N ALA A 29 0.41 7.20 0.44
CA ALA A 29 1.63 7.84 -0.05
C ALA A 29 2.62 6.80 -0.62
N GLY A 30 2.82 5.68 0.08
CA GLY A 30 3.64 4.57 -0.41
C GLY A 30 3.10 3.99 -1.72
N THR A 31 1.78 3.90 -1.86
CA THR A 31 1.14 3.39 -3.08
C THR A 31 1.37 4.32 -4.26
N ALA A 32 1.28 5.62 -4.04
CA ALA A 32 1.60 6.62 -5.04
C ALA A 32 3.07 6.51 -5.48
N VAL A 33 4.01 6.39 -4.53
CA VAL A 33 5.44 6.21 -4.83
C VAL A 33 5.70 4.93 -5.61
N LYS A 34 5.12 3.79 -5.20
CA LYS A 34 5.21 2.53 -5.93
C LYS A 34 4.68 2.67 -7.37
N SER A 35 3.52 3.29 -7.54
CA SER A 35 2.91 3.50 -8.85
C SER A 35 3.79 4.36 -9.76
N LEU A 36 4.45 5.38 -9.22
CA LEU A 36 5.41 6.18 -9.97
C LEU A 36 6.65 5.35 -10.36
N ILE A 37 7.20 4.56 -9.44
CA ILE A 37 8.34 3.69 -9.73
C ILE A 37 8.02 2.70 -10.85
N GLU A 38 6.83 2.10 -10.82
CA GLU A 38 6.37 1.14 -11.84
C GLU A 38 6.16 1.76 -13.22
N GLN A 39 5.94 3.08 -13.31
CA GLN A 39 5.91 3.78 -14.59
C GLN A 39 7.31 3.88 -15.23
N PHE A 40 8.38 3.89 -14.43
CA PHE A 40 9.75 4.01 -14.92
C PHE A 40 10.51 2.68 -14.96
N LEU A 41 10.16 1.74 -14.08
CA LEU A 41 10.77 0.42 -14.01
C LEU A 41 9.81 -0.63 -14.57
N PRO A 42 10.22 -1.42 -15.59
CA PRO A 42 9.40 -2.51 -16.08
C PRO A 42 9.29 -3.59 -15.00
N VAL A 43 8.15 -3.64 -14.32
CA VAL A 43 7.81 -4.67 -13.33
C VAL A 43 7.01 -5.83 -13.94
N ARG A 44 6.49 -5.64 -15.15
CA ARG A 44 5.65 -6.61 -15.86
C ARG A 44 5.90 -6.55 -17.37
N ASN A 45 5.57 -7.64 -18.07
CA ASN A 45 5.59 -7.64 -19.54
C ASN A 45 4.48 -6.71 -20.07
N ILE A 46 4.75 -6.02 -21.18
CA ILE A 46 3.84 -5.01 -21.76
C ILE A 46 2.50 -5.66 -22.18
N GLU A 47 2.51 -6.94 -22.54
CA GLU A 47 1.31 -7.68 -22.95
C GLU A 47 0.45 -8.20 -21.77
N GLN A 48 0.98 -8.18 -20.54
CA GLN A 48 0.28 -8.73 -19.38
C GLN A 48 -0.50 -7.63 -18.65
N ARG A 49 -1.84 -7.79 -18.63
CA ARG A 49 -2.71 -7.00 -17.75
C ARG A 49 -2.40 -7.30 -16.28
N SER A 50 -2.44 -6.25 -15.47
CA SER A 50 -2.17 -6.34 -14.03
C SER A 50 -3.24 -7.12 -13.28
N ALA A 51 -2.89 -7.64 -12.11
CA ALA A 51 -3.85 -8.32 -11.23
C ALA A 51 -5.05 -7.42 -10.89
N GLN A 52 -4.81 -6.12 -10.71
CA GLN A 52 -5.85 -5.14 -10.40
C GLN A 52 -6.85 -5.03 -11.57
N ILE A 53 -6.35 -4.91 -12.80
CA ILE A 53 -7.22 -4.85 -13.98
C ILE A 53 -8.04 -6.14 -14.12
N LYS A 54 -7.44 -7.31 -13.91
CA LYS A 54 -8.16 -8.59 -13.97
C LYS A 54 -9.30 -8.68 -12.95
N ILE A 55 -9.09 -8.20 -11.73
CA ILE A 55 -10.13 -8.15 -10.69
C ILE A 55 -11.28 -7.23 -11.14
N VAL A 56 -10.96 -6.04 -11.64
CA VAL A 56 -12.00 -5.09 -12.08
C VAL A 56 -12.71 -5.57 -13.35
N ASP A 57 -12.01 -6.21 -14.27
CA ASP A 57 -12.58 -6.83 -15.48
C ASP A 57 -13.58 -7.92 -15.12
N ASP A 58 -13.23 -8.83 -14.20
CA ASP A 58 -14.13 -9.89 -13.75
C ASP A 58 -15.38 -9.30 -13.09
N LEU A 59 -15.22 -8.27 -12.25
CA LEU A 59 -16.34 -7.58 -11.61
C LEU A 59 -17.22 -6.83 -12.63
N SER A 60 -16.61 -6.09 -13.55
CA SER A 60 -17.30 -5.35 -14.60
C SER A 60 -18.09 -6.30 -15.50
N THR A 61 -17.49 -7.42 -15.89
CA THR A 61 -18.15 -8.43 -16.72
C THR A 61 -19.34 -9.05 -16.00
N LYS A 62 -19.22 -9.32 -14.68
CA LYS A 62 -20.32 -9.85 -13.86
C LYS A 62 -21.49 -8.87 -13.71
N ILE A 63 -21.23 -7.57 -13.64
CA ILE A 63 -22.27 -6.55 -13.40
C ILE A 63 -22.86 -6.02 -14.71
N THR A 64 -22.02 -5.72 -15.69
CA THR A 64 -22.39 -5.01 -16.93
C THR A 64 -22.38 -5.89 -18.17
N GLY A 65 -21.80 -7.09 -18.09
CA GLY A 65 -21.62 -7.99 -19.23
C GLY A 65 -20.39 -7.69 -20.09
N THR A 66 -19.62 -6.64 -19.78
CA THR A 66 -18.45 -6.23 -20.56
C THR A 66 -17.22 -5.93 -19.68
N PRO A 67 -15.99 -6.23 -20.15
CA PRO A 67 -14.76 -5.84 -19.46
C PRO A 67 -14.55 -4.32 -19.50
N ILE A 68 -13.62 -3.81 -18.70
CA ILE A 68 -13.35 -2.37 -18.69
C ILE A 68 -12.69 -1.92 -19.98
N SER A 69 -13.02 -0.70 -20.42
CA SER A 69 -12.33 -0.06 -21.54
C SER A 69 -10.84 0.15 -21.22
N THR A 70 -9.99 -0.04 -22.22
CA THR A 70 -8.54 0.21 -22.15
C THR A 70 -8.22 1.66 -21.74
N GLN A 71 -9.09 2.61 -22.08
CA GLN A 71 -8.96 4.02 -21.69
C GLN A 71 -9.06 4.25 -20.18
N ASN A 72 -9.68 3.31 -19.46
CA ASN A 72 -9.93 3.41 -18.02
C ASN A 72 -9.00 2.52 -17.19
N GLU A 73 -8.06 1.80 -17.80
CA GLU A 73 -7.17 0.85 -17.09
C GLU A 73 -6.39 1.52 -15.96
N ALA A 74 -5.78 2.68 -16.21
CA ALA A 74 -5.01 3.40 -15.19
C ALA A 74 -5.89 3.84 -13.99
N LEU A 75 -7.14 4.24 -14.25
CA LEU A 75 -8.09 4.58 -13.19
C LEU A 75 -8.54 3.33 -12.42
N ALA A 76 -8.82 2.24 -13.13
CA ALA A 76 -9.20 0.96 -12.52
C ALA A 76 -8.08 0.39 -11.63
N GLU A 77 -6.82 0.49 -12.05
CA GLU A 77 -5.68 0.11 -11.24
C GLU A 77 -5.60 0.92 -9.94
N GLN A 78 -5.79 2.24 -10.02
CA GLN A 78 -5.77 3.10 -8.83
C GLN A 78 -6.95 2.83 -7.88
N LEU A 79 -8.13 2.50 -8.42
CA LEU A 79 -9.32 2.15 -7.63
C LEU A 79 -9.12 0.88 -6.78
N VAL A 80 -8.24 -0.02 -7.18
CA VAL A 80 -7.87 -1.19 -6.37
C VAL A 80 -6.65 -0.89 -5.50
N SER A 81 -5.60 -0.29 -6.08
CA SER A 81 -4.32 -0.08 -5.40
C SER A 81 -4.44 0.87 -4.19
N LEU A 82 -5.20 1.96 -4.30
CA LEU A 82 -5.30 2.94 -3.20
C LEU A 82 -6.02 2.35 -1.97
N PRO A 83 -7.20 1.70 -2.08
CA PRO A 83 -7.83 1.07 -0.92
C PRO A 83 -6.99 -0.05 -0.31
N VAL A 84 -6.35 -0.89 -1.13
CA VAL A 84 -5.47 -1.97 -0.64
C VAL A 84 -4.27 -1.38 0.10
N GLY A 85 -3.56 -0.42 -0.52
CA GLY A 85 -2.40 0.22 0.07
C GLY A 85 -2.72 1.01 1.33
N GLY A 86 -3.83 1.76 1.34
CA GLY A 86 -4.34 2.44 2.53
C GLY A 86 -4.68 1.47 3.66
N SER A 87 -5.35 0.35 3.35
CA SER A 87 -5.71 -0.66 4.35
C SER A 87 -4.48 -1.35 4.95
N LEU A 88 -3.51 -1.71 4.11
CA LEU A 88 -2.22 -2.25 4.55
C LEU A 88 -1.45 -1.25 5.42
N GLY A 89 -1.41 0.02 5.01
CA GLY A 89 -0.82 1.09 5.79
C GLY A 89 -1.50 1.27 7.14
N ALA A 90 -2.84 1.23 7.20
CA ALA A 90 -3.59 1.32 8.44
C ALA A 90 -3.27 0.15 9.39
N ALA A 91 -3.24 -1.08 8.87
CA ALA A 91 -2.85 -2.27 9.62
C ALA A 91 -1.41 -2.16 10.15
N TYR A 92 -0.48 -1.66 9.33
CA TYR A 92 0.89 -1.39 9.74
C TYR A 92 0.97 -0.33 10.85
N GLY A 93 0.23 0.77 10.71
CA GLY A 93 0.11 1.82 11.71
C GLY A 93 -0.45 1.32 13.04
N TYR A 94 -1.50 0.49 13.00
CA TYR A 94 -2.03 -0.17 14.18
C TYR A 94 -0.99 -1.04 14.90
N GLY A 95 -0.22 -1.85 14.15
CA GLY A 95 0.86 -2.65 14.71
C GLY A 95 2.00 -1.83 15.33
N LYS A 96 2.16 -0.58 14.89
CA LYS A 96 3.14 0.38 15.41
C LYS A 96 2.62 1.29 16.51
N LYS A 97 1.37 1.16 16.95
CA LYS A 97 0.74 2.11 17.89
C LYS A 97 1.56 2.43 19.14
N ASP A 98 2.31 1.45 19.67
CA ASP A 98 3.13 1.59 20.87
C ASP A 98 4.62 1.90 20.60
N ARG A 99 5.01 2.05 19.33
CA ARG A 99 6.38 2.31 18.89
C ARG A 99 6.48 3.64 18.17
N HIS A 100 7.04 4.63 18.87
CA HIS A 100 7.07 6.01 18.41
C HIS A 100 8.30 6.39 17.57
N GLY A 101 9.33 5.54 17.53
CA GLY A 101 10.55 5.82 16.77
C GLY A 101 10.42 5.52 15.27
N LEU A 102 11.13 6.30 14.45
CA LEU A 102 11.33 6.02 13.03
C LEU A 102 12.22 4.78 12.87
N ARG A 103 11.75 3.75 12.17
CA ARG A 103 12.56 2.57 11.85
C ARG A 103 12.40 2.19 10.38
N PRO A 104 13.19 2.77 9.45
CA PRO A 104 13.05 2.53 8.02
C PRO A 104 13.18 1.05 7.65
N MET A 105 13.99 0.29 8.39
CA MET A 105 14.11 -1.16 8.24
C MET A 105 12.78 -1.90 8.46
N ASP A 106 11.93 -1.44 9.38
CA ASP A 106 10.60 -2.04 9.56
C ASP A 106 9.72 -1.76 8.33
N GLY A 107 9.95 -0.64 7.62
CA GLY A 107 9.31 -0.34 6.33
C GLY A 107 9.82 -1.24 5.20
N VAL A 108 11.12 -1.52 5.15
CA VAL A 108 11.70 -2.50 4.20
C VAL A 108 11.09 -3.88 4.42
N ILE A 109 11.06 -4.36 5.66
CA ILE A 109 10.47 -5.66 6.01
C ILE A 109 8.99 -5.70 5.64
N PHE A 110 8.25 -4.62 5.93
CA PHE A 110 6.83 -4.52 5.59
C PHE A 110 6.59 -4.56 4.08
N GLY A 111 7.37 -3.82 3.30
CA GLY A 111 7.31 -3.83 1.84
C GLY A 111 7.62 -5.21 1.25
N ALA A 112 8.75 -5.80 1.65
CA ALA A 112 9.16 -7.13 1.20
C ALA A 112 8.14 -8.22 1.59
N THR A 113 7.58 -8.15 2.80
CA THR A 113 6.55 -9.09 3.26
C THR A 113 5.26 -8.91 2.45
N THR A 114 4.86 -7.68 2.16
CA THR A 114 3.69 -7.39 1.32
C THR A 114 3.88 -8.00 -0.06
N TRP A 115 5.04 -7.77 -0.69
CA TRP A 115 5.38 -8.37 -1.98
C TRP A 115 5.32 -9.90 -1.94
N ALA A 116 6.00 -10.55 -0.99
CA ALA A 116 6.00 -12.00 -0.89
C ALA A 116 4.59 -12.58 -0.63
N SER A 117 3.78 -11.90 0.20
CA SER A 117 2.40 -12.33 0.49
C SER A 117 1.44 -12.16 -0.70
N THR A 118 1.79 -11.33 -1.68
CA THR A 118 0.95 -11.03 -2.84
C THR A 118 1.48 -11.70 -4.08
N HIS A 119 2.62 -11.25 -4.60
CA HIS A 119 3.20 -11.66 -5.88
C HIS A 119 3.86 -13.04 -5.83
N GLU A 120 4.43 -13.45 -4.70
CA GLU A 120 5.00 -14.81 -4.57
C GLU A 120 3.96 -15.87 -4.18
N THR A 121 2.76 -15.46 -3.73
CA THR A 121 1.79 -16.39 -3.14
C THR A 121 0.35 -16.13 -3.59
N SER A 122 -0.31 -15.10 -3.04
CA SER A 122 -1.76 -14.92 -3.21
C SER A 122 -2.19 -14.72 -4.67
N LEU A 123 -1.51 -13.86 -5.42
CA LEU A 123 -1.88 -13.54 -6.81
C LEU A 123 -1.66 -14.72 -7.77
N PRO A 124 -0.54 -15.46 -7.70
CA PRO A 124 -0.39 -16.71 -8.46
C PRO A 124 -1.42 -17.78 -8.08
N ILE A 125 -1.71 -17.97 -6.80
CA ILE A 125 -2.69 -18.97 -6.33
C ILE A 125 -4.09 -18.66 -6.89
N LEU A 126 -4.45 -17.39 -6.97
CA LEU A 126 -5.73 -16.92 -7.52
C LEU A 126 -5.75 -16.87 -9.06
N GLY A 127 -4.65 -17.22 -9.73
CA GLY A 127 -4.52 -17.14 -11.20
C GLY A 127 -4.52 -15.70 -11.74
N LEU A 128 -4.33 -14.71 -10.87
CA LEU A 128 -4.29 -13.30 -11.24
C LEU A 128 -2.93 -12.90 -11.80
N GLU A 129 -1.87 -13.63 -11.47
CA GLU A 129 -0.51 -13.45 -12.01
C GLU A 129 0.13 -14.78 -12.42
N PRO A 130 1.16 -14.74 -13.30
CA PRO A 130 1.98 -15.91 -13.60
C PRO A 130 2.66 -16.47 -12.35
N LYS A 131 3.14 -17.72 -12.43
CA LYS A 131 3.93 -18.28 -11.31
C LYS A 131 5.25 -17.52 -11.18
N PRO A 132 5.80 -17.36 -9.96
CA PRO A 132 7.09 -16.69 -9.78
C PRO A 132 8.20 -17.28 -10.66
N THR A 133 8.24 -18.61 -10.82
CA THR A 133 9.21 -19.31 -11.67
C THR A 133 9.15 -18.97 -13.16
N GLU A 134 8.06 -18.35 -13.62
CA GLU A 134 7.81 -17.95 -15.00
C GLU A 134 8.14 -16.47 -15.25
N VAL A 135 8.36 -15.69 -14.18
CA VAL A 135 8.67 -14.26 -14.25
C VAL A 135 10.18 -14.05 -14.31
N PRO A 136 10.71 -13.22 -15.25
CA PRO A 136 12.13 -12.90 -15.28
C PRO A 136 12.63 -12.31 -13.95
N LEU A 137 13.78 -12.79 -13.46
CA LEU A 137 14.34 -12.37 -12.16
C LEU A 137 14.49 -10.85 -12.05
N ARG A 138 14.87 -10.16 -13.14
CA ARG A 138 14.98 -8.69 -13.17
C ARG A 138 13.64 -8.00 -12.88
N MET A 139 12.53 -8.55 -13.38
CA MET A 139 11.19 -8.00 -13.15
C MET A 139 10.76 -8.22 -11.69
N GLN A 140 10.98 -9.42 -11.14
CA GLN A 140 10.74 -9.68 -9.71
C GLN A 140 11.54 -8.74 -8.82
N MET A 141 12.81 -8.48 -9.14
CA MET A 141 13.63 -7.53 -8.38
C MET A 141 13.12 -6.09 -8.47
N ASN A 142 12.67 -5.65 -9.65
CA ASN A 142 12.07 -4.33 -9.83
C ASN A 142 10.77 -4.21 -9.01
N GLU A 143 9.95 -5.27 -8.98
CA GLU A 143 8.70 -5.30 -8.25
C GLU A 143 8.91 -5.33 -6.74
N LEU A 144 9.86 -6.14 -6.26
CA LEU A 144 10.30 -6.13 -4.87
C LEU A 144 10.82 -4.74 -4.47
N PHE A 145 11.62 -4.10 -5.32
CA PHE A 145 12.12 -2.75 -5.07
C PHE A 145 10.97 -1.73 -4.94
N ALA A 146 9.98 -1.78 -5.83
CA ALA A 146 8.81 -0.90 -5.76
C ALA A 146 8.01 -1.12 -4.46
N HIS A 147 7.90 -2.37 -3.99
CA HIS A 147 7.26 -2.69 -2.71
C HIS A 147 8.07 -2.25 -1.49
N ILE A 148 9.40 -2.37 -1.53
CA ILE A 148 10.27 -1.83 -0.49
C ILE A 148 10.10 -0.31 -0.41
N ALA A 149 10.07 0.39 -1.56
CA ALA A 149 9.83 1.82 -1.60
C ALA A 149 8.44 2.19 -1.03
N PHE A 150 7.39 1.41 -1.34
CA PHE A 150 6.07 1.52 -0.71
C PHE A 150 6.18 1.44 0.82
N GLY A 151 6.85 0.41 1.34
CA GLY A 151 6.92 0.16 2.78
C GLY A 151 7.76 1.19 3.54
N VAL A 152 8.90 1.61 2.97
CA VAL A 152 9.75 2.66 3.53
C VAL A 152 9.02 4.00 3.54
N THR A 153 8.34 4.36 2.44
CA THR A 153 7.54 5.59 2.38
C THR A 153 6.42 5.56 3.40
N THR A 154 5.73 4.42 3.55
CA THR A 154 4.68 4.25 4.54
C THR A 154 5.19 4.52 5.95
N GLU A 155 6.34 3.96 6.33
CA GLU A 155 6.93 4.19 7.66
C GLU A 155 7.35 5.65 7.87
N LEU A 156 7.95 6.30 6.87
CA LEU A 156 8.37 7.69 6.96
C LEU A 156 7.19 8.64 7.14
N VAL A 157 6.16 8.52 6.30
CA VAL A 157 4.97 9.37 6.34
C VAL A 157 4.16 9.10 7.61
N ARG A 158 3.97 7.83 7.98
CA ARG A 158 3.30 7.45 9.23
C ARG A 158 3.99 8.10 10.43
N HIS A 159 5.31 7.98 10.53
CA HIS A 159 6.08 8.56 11.63
C HIS A 159 6.00 10.08 11.65
N TYR A 160 6.16 10.73 10.50
CA TYR A 160 6.07 12.19 10.38
C TYR A 160 4.72 12.69 10.89
N LEU A 161 3.61 12.11 10.42
CA LEU A 161 2.26 12.49 10.86
C LEU A 161 2.02 12.17 12.34
N GLU A 162 2.54 11.05 12.82
CA GLU A 162 2.39 10.68 14.23
C GLU A 162 3.10 11.67 15.16
N ASN A 163 4.23 12.25 14.74
CA ASN A 163 4.90 13.30 15.50
C ASN A 163 4.10 14.60 15.47
N GLN A 164 3.63 15.03 14.29
CA GLN A 164 2.81 16.25 14.14
C GLN A 164 1.50 16.21 14.94
N LEU A 165 0.94 15.02 15.17
CA LEU A 165 -0.30 14.82 15.93
C LEU A 165 -0.06 14.51 17.43
N LYS A 166 1.18 14.55 17.89
CA LYS A 166 1.54 14.46 19.32
C LYS A 166 1.88 15.82 19.91
N ASP A 167 2.43 16.70 19.09
CA ASP A 167 2.74 18.09 19.40
C ASP A 167 1.47 18.96 19.37
#